data_AF-A0A5M6CDX8-F1
#
_entry.id   AF-A0A5M6CDX8-F1
#
_cell.length_a   1.000
_cell.length_b   1.000
_cell.length_c   1.000
_cell.angle_alpha   90.00
_cell.angle_beta   90.00
_cell.angle_gamma   90.00
#
_symmetry.space_group_name_H-M   'P 1'
#
loop_
_entity.id
_entity.type
_entity.pdbx_description
1 polymer ?
#
loop_
_entity_poly.entity_id
_entity_poly.type
_entity_poly.pdbx_seq_one_letter_code
_entity_poly.pdbx_strand_id
1 'polypeptide(L)'
;MNKYLFFIGIMLIILGNSSCNNSKNNQRTKHDNNLLDKDLEKANATIEPTGPLSDFLPKGYVTFDTIYGDLNKDGSDDCILIIKGTDKSKIVKDENRGELDRNRRGIIILFNKNGNYESVVKNYSCFSSENEDGGNYYAPELSVEVDKGNLYIRYAHGRYGYWSYTFRFQNSDFELIGYDASDNFGPVVNTEVSINYLTKKKLTKENTNTNAEGGDEVFKESMQKIEVQQLMKLSDIEDFDGLEVDGM
;
A
#
# COMPACT_ATOMS: atom_id res chain seq x y z
N MET A 1 16.08 -30.85 6.67
CA MET A 1 17.39 -30.63 7.33
C MET A 1 18.48 -31.22 6.46
N ASN A 2 19.27 -30.39 5.77
CA ASN A 2 20.54 -30.82 5.21
C ASN A 2 21.52 -29.63 5.24
N LYS A 3 22.70 -29.91 5.79
CA LYS A 3 23.79 -29.01 6.17
C LYS A 3 24.87 -29.02 5.09
N TYR A 4 25.41 -27.86 4.71
CA TYR A 4 26.78 -27.70 4.13
C TYR A 4 27.26 -26.29 4.50
N LEU A 5 28.03 -26.09 5.57
CA LEU A 5 29.47 -26.31 5.80
C LEU A 5 30.38 -25.28 5.10
N PHE A 6 30.91 -24.40 5.94
CA PHE A 6 31.93 -23.36 5.75
C PHE A 6 33.24 -23.90 5.12
N PHE A 7 33.88 -23.09 4.26
CA PHE A 7 35.32 -23.14 4.03
C PHE A 7 35.91 -21.72 4.09
N ILE A 8 36.71 -21.50 5.14
CA ILE A 8 37.66 -20.39 5.29
C ILE A 8 39.00 -20.86 4.72
N GLY A 9 39.63 -20.03 3.90
CA GLY A 9 40.99 -20.26 3.41
C GLY A 9 41.73 -18.94 3.20
N ILE A 10 42.47 -18.52 4.23
CA ILE A 10 43.48 -17.46 4.20
C ILE A 10 44.80 -18.07 3.71
N MET A 11 45.52 -17.46 2.75
CA MET A 11 46.99 -17.53 2.73
C MET A 11 47.67 -16.51 1.78
N LEU A 12 48.41 -15.62 2.45
CA LEU A 12 49.70 -14.97 2.17
C LEU A 12 49.98 -14.05 0.97
N ILE A 13 50.48 -12.90 1.41
CA ILE A 13 51.21 -11.82 0.77
C ILE A 13 52.62 -12.28 0.40
N ILE A 14 53.08 -11.95 -0.81
CA ILE A 14 54.51 -11.76 -1.13
C ILE A 14 54.66 -10.37 -1.78
N LEU A 15 55.48 -9.53 -1.15
CA LEU A 15 55.95 -8.24 -1.65
C LEU A 15 57.16 -8.46 -2.57
N GLY A 16 57.17 -7.73 -3.69
CA GLY A 16 58.35 -7.56 -4.54
C GLY A 16 58.25 -6.22 -5.27
N ASN A 17 58.98 -5.21 -4.78
CA ASN A 17 59.18 -3.94 -5.47
C ASN A 17 60.31 -4.09 -6.49
N SER A 18 60.09 -3.62 -7.72
CA SER A 18 61.16 -3.15 -8.60
C SER A 18 60.63 -2.01 -9.47
N SER A 19 61.36 -0.91 -9.38
CA SER A 19 61.14 0.40 -9.98
C SER A 19 61.60 0.44 -11.44
N CYS A 20 60.81 1.02 -12.35
CA CYS A 20 61.17 2.21 -13.14
C CYS A 20 60.16 2.52 -14.26
N ASN A 21 59.89 3.83 -14.39
CA ASN A 21 59.11 4.53 -15.39
C ASN A 21 59.49 4.18 -16.85
N ASN A 22 58.50 4.09 -17.75
CA ASN A 22 58.29 5.15 -18.75
C ASN A 22 56.96 5.00 -19.51
N SER A 23 56.48 6.12 -20.04
CA SER A 23 55.12 6.33 -20.54
C SER A 23 54.89 5.98 -22.02
N LYS A 24 53.62 5.64 -22.29
CA LYS A 24 52.76 5.89 -23.48
C LYS A 24 52.59 4.82 -24.58
N ASN A 25 51.28 4.62 -24.84
CA ASN A 25 50.55 3.92 -25.91
C ASN A 25 50.66 2.39 -25.92
N ASN A 26 49.57 1.61 -25.90
CA ASN A 26 48.50 1.62 -26.90
C ASN A 26 47.25 0.84 -26.44
N GLN A 27 46.08 1.18 -27.01
CA GLN A 27 44.88 0.37 -27.28
C GLN A 27 44.47 -0.76 -26.30
N ARG A 28 43.30 -0.61 -25.67
CA ARG A 28 42.56 -1.72 -25.06
C ARG A 28 41.25 -1.99 -25.81
N THR A 29 41.14 -3.24 -26.22
CA THR A 29 40.04 -3.92 -26.89
C THR A 29 38.73 -3.83 -26.10
N LYS A 30 37.62 -3.62 -26.83
CA LYS A 30 36.24 -3.77 -26.36
C LYS A 30 36.03 -5.18 -25.83
N HIS A 31 35.49 -5.30 -24.62
CA HIS A 31 34.90 -6.53 -24.12
C HIS A 31 33.38 -6.36 -24.17
N ASP A 32 32.71 -7.26 -24.88
CA ASP A 32 31.26 -7.34 -25.01
C ASP A 32 30.60 -7.62 -23.65
N ASN A 33 29.72 -6.71 -23.23
CA ASN A 33 28.81 -6.87 -22.09
C ASN A 33 27.37 -7.18 -22.55
N ASN A 34 27.20 -7.82 -23.71
CA ASN A 34 25.89 -7.96 -24.38
C ASN A 34 25.15 -9.29 -24.12
N LEU A 35 25.55 -10.04 -23.09
CA LEU A 35 24.96 -11.36 -22.77
C LEU A 35 24.30 -11.46 -21.38
N LEU A 36 24.42 -10.43 -20.52
CA LEU A 36 23.71 -10.39 -19.23
C LEU A 36 22.47 -9.47 -19.23
N ASP A 37 22.34 -8.55 -20.20
CA ASP A 37 21.23 -7.59 -20.23
C ASP A 37 19.92 -8.18 -20.77
N LYS A 38 20.01 -9.19 -21.65
CA LYS A 38 18.83 -9.78 -22.32
C LYS A 38 17.94 -10.62 -21.42
N ASP A 39 18.46 -11.12 -20.30
CA ASP A 39 17.70 -11.95 -19.36
C ASP A 39 17.06 -11.12 -18.22
N LEU A 40 17.56 -9.90 -17.96
CA LEU A 40 16.98 -8.95 -17.01
C LEU A 40 15.84 -8.13 -17.64
N GLU A 41 15.90 -7.84 -18.93
CA GLU A 41 14.82 -7.19 -19.68
C GLU A 41 13.57 -8.08 -19.86
N LYS A 42 13.71 -9.40 -19.68
CA LYS A 42 12.60 -10.37 -19.81
C LYS A 42 11.80 -10.61 -18.52
N ALA A 43 12.26 -10.08 -17.39
CA ALA A 43 11.61 -10.27 -16.08
C ALA A 43 10.72 -9.08 -15.65
N ASN A 44 10.74 -7.97 -16.38
CA ASN A 44 9.94 -6.77 -16.09
C ASN A 44 9.03 -6.37 -17.26
N ALA A 45 8.53 -7.35 -18.02
CA ALA A 45 7.40 -7.10 -18.90
C ALA A 45 6.14 -7.02 -18.04
N THR A 46 5.81 -5.81 -17.56
CA THR A 46 4.46 -5.47 -17.15
C THR A 46 3.53 -5.87 -18.29
N ILE A 47 2.72 -6.89 -18.05
CA ILE A 47 1.71 -7.34 -18.99
C ILE A 47 0.68 -6.21 -19.03
N GLU A 48 0.83 -5.30 -19.99
CA GLU A 48 -0.19 -4.30 -20.31
C GLU A 48 -1.49 -5.04 -20.66
N PRO A 49 -2.59 -4.80 -19.93
CA PRO A 49 -3.91 -5.35 -20.21
C PRO A 49 -4.30 -5.22 -21.68
N THR A 50 -4.73 -6.31 -22.32
CA THR A 50 -5.12 -6.32 -23.75
C THR A 50 -6.53 -5.73 -24.03
N GLY A 51 -7.13 -5.06 -23.06
CA GLY A 51 -8.30 -4.18 -23.22
C GLY A 51 -8.04 -2.86 -22.50
N PRO A 52 -8.48 -1.71 -23.03
CA PRO A 52 -8.15 -0.44 -22.41
C PRO A 52 -8.90 -0.34 -21.08
N LEU A 53 -8.17 -0.26 -19.97
CA LEU A 53 -8.72 -0.14 -18.60
C LEU A 53 -9.76 1.00 -18.48
N SER A 54 -9.72 1.97 -19.40
CA SER A 54 -10.72 3.03 -19.56
C SER A 54 -12.16 2.52 -19.75
N ASP A 55 -12.36 1.32 -20.28
CA ASP A 55 -13.70 0.74 -20.50
C ASP A 55 -14.43 0.42 -19.18
N PHE A 56 -13.67 0.30 -18.08
CA PHE A 56 -14.23 0.10 -16.75
C PHE A 56 -14.59 1.41 -16.05
N LEU A 57 -14.16 2.56 -16.59
CA LEU A 57 -14.43 3.86 -15.97
C LEU A 57 -15.88 4.30 -16.21
N PRO A 58 -16.65 4.61 -15.15
CA PRO A 58 -17.95 5.25 -15.32
C PRO A 58 -17.81 6.65 -15.91
N LYS A 59 -18.85 7.11 -16.61
CA LYS A 59 -18.89 8.48 -17.16
C LYS A 59 -18.69 9.50 -16.02
N GLY A 60 -17.82 10.48 -16.26
CA GLY A 60 -17.52 11.53 -15.29
C GLY A 60 -16.46 11.14 -14.26
N TYR A 61 -15.69 10.08 -14.54
CA TYR A 61 -14.54 9.67 -13.74
C TYR A 61 -13.29 9.52 -14.62
N VAL A 62 -12.14 9.70 -13.99
CA VAL A 62 -10.81 9.44 -14.56
C VAL A 62 -10.03 8.51 -13.64
N THR A 63 -9.05 7.80 -14.18
CA THR A 63 -8.09 7.04 -13.36
C THR A 63 -7.24 8.01 -12.55
N PHE A 64 -7.18 7.79 -11.25
CA PHE A 64 -6.30 8.47 -10.30
C PHE A 64 -5.04 7.65 -10.06
N ASP A 65 -5.16 6.33 -9.88
CA ASP A 65 -4.04 5.42 -9.69
C ASP A 65 -4.39 4.01 -10.20
N THR A 66 -3.38 3.19 -10.47
CA THR A 66 -3.52 1.79 -10.91
C THR A 66 -2.54 0.91 -10.14
N ILE A 67 -3.08 -0.07 -9.42
CA ILE A 67 -2.32 -0.99 -8.59
C ILE A 67 -2.54 -2.41 -9.12
N TYR A 68 -1.47 -3.22 -9.10
CA TYR A 68 -1.51 -4.62 -9.50
C TYR A 68 -1.15 -5.53 -8.34
N GLY A 69 -1.74 -6.72 -8.33
CA GLY A 69 -1.36 -7.78 -7.41
C GLY A 69 -2.36 -8.93 -7.43
N ASP A 70 -1.88 -10.12 -7.09
CA ASP A 70 -2.70 -11.33 -7.00
C ASP A 70 -3.64 -11.29 -5.77
N LEU A 71 -4.90 -10.89 -5.98
CA LEU A 71 -5.90 -10.78 -4.92
C LEU A 71 -6.63 -12.10 -4.66
N ASN A 72 -6.73 -12.96 -5.67
CA ASN A 72 -7.50 -14.20 -5.63
C ASN A 72 -6.64 -15.47 -5.45
N LYS A 73 -5.31 -15.32 -5.44
CA LYS A 73 -4.28 -16.37 -5.27
C LYS A 73 -4.20 -17.35 -6.43
N ASP A 74 -4.55 -16.93 -7.65
CA ASP A 74 -4.43 -17.75 -8.85
C ASP A 74 -3.06 -17.65 -9.54
N GLY A 75 -2.16 -16.82 -9.02
CA GLY A 75 -0.82 -16.61 -9.54
C GLY A 75 -0.73 -15.58 -10.67
N SER A 76 -1.83 -14.91 -11.02
CA SER A 76 -1.87 -13.81 -11.98
C SER A 76 -2.19 -12.50 -11.26
N ASP A 77 -1.54 -11.41 -11.68
CA ASP A 77 -1.86 -10.10 -11.11
C ASP A 77 -3.24 -9.63 -11.57
N ASP A 78 -4.09 -9.33 -10.58
CA ASP A 78 -5.33 -8.60 -10.73
C ASP A 78 -5.05 -7.08 -10.81
N CYS A 79 -6.05 -6.29 -11.20
CA CYS A 79 -5.93 -4.84 -11.35
C CYS A 79 -6.90 -4.10 -10.43
N ILE A 80 -6.41 -3.08 -9.75
CA ILE A 80 -7.18 -2.15 -8.93
C ILE A 80 -7.06 -0.77 -9.56
N LEU A 81 -8.19 -0.16 -9.92
CA LEU A 81 -8.24 1.22 -10.35
C LEU A 81 -8.72 2.08 -9.18
N ILE A 82 -7.91 3.06 -8.79
CA ILE A 82 -8.42 4.19 -8.02
C ILE A 82 -8.92 5.20 -9.03
N ILE A 83 -10.18 5.59 -8.91
CA ILE A 83 -10.82 6.54 -9.83
C ILE A 83 -11.16 7.82 -9.09
N LYS A 84 -11.26 8.94 -9.81
CA LYS A 84 -11.67 10.23 -9.26
C LYS A 84 -12.78 10.84 -10.11
N GLY A 85 -13.80 11.40 -9.46
CA GLY A 85 -14.85 12.15 -10.16
C GLY A 85 -14.31 13.40 -10.85
N THR A 86 -15.03 13.92 -11.84
CA THR A 86 -14.63 15.11 -12.61
C THR A 86 -15.69 16.22 -12.59
N ASP A 87 -16.51 16.30 -11.55
CA ASP A 87 -17.52 17.34 -11.43
C ASP A 87 -16.85 18.70 -11.18
N LYS A 88 -17.03 19.63 -12.14
CA LYS A 88 -16.50 20.99 -12.05
C LYS A 88 -17.08 21.78 -10.87
N SER A 89 -18.26 21.40 -10.37
CA SER A 89 -18.85 22.03 -9.18
C SER A 89 -18.06 21.72 -7.90
N LYS A 90 -17.22 20.69 -7.92
CA LYS A 90 -16.35 20.28 -6.81
C LYS A 90 -14.94 20.88 -6.91
N ILE A 91 -14.70 21.72 -7.92
CA ILE A 91 -13.48 22.52 -7.97
C ILE A 91 -13.73 23.79 -7.15
N VAL A 92 -12.97 23.96 -6.07
CA VAL A 92 -13.11 25.07 -5.13
C VAL A 92 -11.87 25.95 -5.16
N LYS A 93 -12.04 27.24 -4.83
CA LYS A 93 -10.92 28.17 -4.66
C LYS A 93 -10.66 28.37 -3.19
N ASP A 94 -9.54 27.82 -2.73
CA ASP A 94 -8.99 28.02 -1.39
C ASP A 94 -8.15 29.30 -1.36
N GLU A 95 -8.25 30.04 -0.25
CA GLU A 95 -7.55 31.33 -0.10
C GLU A 95 -6.02 31.19 -0.11
N ASN A 96 -5.49 30.08 0.40
CA ASN A 96 -4.06 29.87 0.59
C ASN A 96 -3.47 28.87 -0.42
N ARG A 97 -4.26 27.87 -0.83
CA ARG A 97 -3.82 26.75 -1.66
C ARG A 97 -4.21 26.90 -3.14
N GLY A 98 -5.03 27.89 -3.47
CA GLY A 98 -5.49 28.15 -4.83
C GLY A 98 -6.64 27.23 -5.25
N GLU A 99 -6.66 26.79 -6.51
CA GLU A 99 -7.71 25.92 -7.02
C GLU A 99 -7.50 24.48 -6.56
N LEU A 100 -8.51 23.88 -5.91
CA LEU A 100 -8.47 22.54 -5.36
C LEU A 100 -9.62 21.70 -5.93
N ASP A 101 -9.28 20.50 -6.40
CA ASP A 101 -10.26 19.52 -6.85
C ASP A 101 -10.71 18.64 -5.67
N ARG A 102 -11.93 18.89 -5.17
CA ARG A 102 -12.61 18.15 -4.08
C ARG A 102 -13.51 17.02 -4.58
N ASN A 103 -13.35 16.57 -5.83
CA ASN A 103 -14.03 15.36 -6.26
C ASN A 103 -13.59 14.16 -5.43
N ARG A 104 -14.57 13.33 -5.03
CA ARG A 104 -14.32 12.08 -4.31
C ARG A 104 -13.64 11.05 -5.21
N ARG A 105 -12.95 10.12 -4.57
CA ARG A 105 -12.27 9.00 -5.19
C ARG A 105 -13.02 7.70 -4.89
N GLY A 106 -12.77 6.69 -5.71
CA GLY A 106 -13.35 5.36 -5.56
C GLY A 106 -12.40 4.26 -6.00
N ILE A 107 -12.86 3.03 -5.91
CA ILE A 107 -12.13 1.82 -6.25
C ILE A 107 -12.95 0.94 -7.20
N ILE A 108 -12.27 0.41 -8.22
CA ILE A 108 -12.76 -0.67 -9.06
C ILE A 108 -11.74 -1.79 -9.00
N ILE A 109 -12.18 -3.00 -8.68
CA ILE A 109 -11.33 -4.19 -8.64
C ILE A 109 -11.68 -5.08 -9.83
N LEU A 110 -10.66 -5.48 -10.57
CA LEU A 110 -10.74 -6.25 -11.80
C LEU A 110 -9.91 -7.52 -11.65
N PHE A 111 -10.54 -8.69 -11.77
CA PHE A 111 -9.81 -9.94 -11.80
C PHE A 111 -9.30 -10.26 -13.19
N ASN A 112 -8.07 -10.77 -13.23
CA ASN A 112 -7.45 -11.23 -14.46
C ASN A 112 -7.95 -12.65 -14.79
N LYS A 113 -8.53 -12.79 -15.98
CA LYS A 113 -9.03 -14.04 -16.57
C LYS A 113 -8.28 -14.29 -17.87
N ASN A 114 -7.04 -14.76 -17.73
CA ASN A 114 -6.15 -15.11 -18.84
C ASN A 114 -5.91 -13.93 -19.80
N GLY A 115 -5.58 -12.75 -19.25
CA GLY A 115 -5.32 -11.52 -20.01
C GLY A 115 -6.55 -10.65 -20.27
N ASN A 116 -7.75 -11.12 -19.92
CA ASN A 116 -8.97 -10.32 -19.93
C ASN A 116 -9.36 -9.94 -18.51
N TYR A 117 -9.87 -8.73 -18.31
CA TYR A 117 -10.29 -8.28 -16.99
C TYR A 117 -11.81 -8.40 -16.80
N GLU A 118 -12.22 -8.83 -15.61
CA GLU A 118 -13.61 -8.87 -15.16
C GLU A 118 -13.77 -8.05 -13.88
N SER A 119 -14.73 -7.12 -13.86
CA SER A 119 -14.97 -6.31 -12.67
C SER A 119 -15.71 -7.11 -11.60
N VAL A 120 -15.13 -7.15 -10.40
CA VAL A 120 -15.69 -7.87 -9.23
C VAL A 120 -16.22 -6.94 -8.15
N VAL A 121 -15.62 -5.76 -7.98
CA VAL A 121 -16.09 -4.72 -7.05
C VAL A 121 -16.06 -3.38 -7.74
N LYS A 122 -17.11 -2.58 -7.47
CA LYS A 122 -17.23 -1.18 -7.91
C LYS A 122 -17.75 -0.36 -6.75
N ASN A 123 -16.95 0.61 -6.31
CA ASN A 123 -17.37 1.61 -5.33
C ASN A 123 -16.78 2.96 -5.73
N TYR A 124 -17.59 3.82 -6.34
CA TYR A 124 -17.05 4.95 -7.11
C TYR A 124 -16.67 6.18 -6.29
N SER A 125 -17.13 6.28 -5.04
CA SER A 125 -16.97 7.51 -4.25
C SER A 125 -16.69 7.28 -2.77
N CYS A 126 -16.25 6.08 -2.36
CA CYS A 126 -16.03 5.77 -0.95
C CYS A 126 -14.84 6.50 -0.31
N PHE A 127 -13.92 7.06 -1.10
CA PHE A 127 -12.75 7.77 -0.59
C PHE A 127 -12.90 9.28 -0.75
N SER A 128 -12.42 10.03 0.23
CA SER A 128 -12.31 11.49 0.16
C SER A 128 -11.26 11.94 -0.87
N SER A 129 -11.29 13.22 -1.25
CA SER A 129 -10.27 13.80 -2.14
C SER A 129 -8.89 13.80 -1.48
N GLU A 130 -7.81 13.71 -2.27
CA GLU A 130 -6.46 13.98 -1.77
C GLU A 130 -6.26 15.43 -1.31
N ASN A 131 -7.18 16.32 -1.69
CA ASN A 131 -7.08 17.73 -1.38
C ASN A 131 -7.78 18.15 -0.10
N GLU A 132 -8.48 17.27 0.64
CA GLU A 132 -9.29 17.64 1.82
C GLU A 132 -8.57 18.53 2.86
N ASP A 133 -9.33 19.07 3.81
CA ASP A 133 -8.77 19.77 4.96
C ASP A 133 -8.28 18.76 6.01
N GLY A 134 -6.99 18.81 6.35
CA GLY A 134 -6.41 18.02 7.44
C GLY A 134 -6.47 18.72 8.80
N GLY A 135 -7.20 19.83 8.90
CA GLY A 135 -7.28 20.68 10.07
C GLY A 135 -5.95 21.42 10.30
N ASN A 136 -5.32 21.16 11.45
CA ASN A 136 -4.02 21.75 11.77
C ASN A 136 -2.84 21.10 10.99
N TYR A 137 -3.12 20.17 10.07
CA TYR A 137 -2.13 19.40 9.33
C TYR A 137 -2.59 19.09 7.90
N TYR A 138 -1.82 18.26 7.17
CA TYR A 138 -2.22 17.80 5.83
C TYR A 138 -3.29 16.72 5.92
N ALA A 139 -4.14 16.60 4.89
CA ALA A 139 -5.14 15.55 4.82
C ALA A 139 -4.49 14.15 4.82
N PRO A 140 -5.06 13.16 5.52
CA PRO A 140 -4.53 11.80 5.54
C PRO A 140 -4.25 11.23 4.15
N GLU A 141 -3.06 10.66 3.97
CA GLU A 141 -2.61 10.11 2.70
C GLU A 141 -3.14 8.68 2.51
N LEU A 142 -3.98 8.50 1.49
CA LEU A 142 -4.51 7.19 1.09
C LEU A 142 -3.44 6.39 0.34
N SER A 143 -3.24 5.15 0.74
CA SER A 143 -2.48 4.14 0.00
C SER A 143 -3.26 2.82 -0.09
N VAL A 144 -3.11 2.14 -1.22
CA VAL A 144 -3.75 0.85 -1.49
C VAL A 144 -2.69 -0.16 -1.89
N GLU A 145 -2.68 -1.32 -1.23
CA GLU A 145 -1.66 -2.35 -1.38
C GLU A 145 -2.30 -3.74 -1.45
N VAL A 146 -1.66 -4.66 -2.18
CA VAL A 146 -2.00 -6.09 -2.19
C VAL A 146 -0.86 -6.86 -1.55
N ASP A 147 -1.14 -7.60 -0.48
CA ASP A 147 -0.19 -8.56 0.11
C ASP A 147 -0.90 -9.87 0.44
N LYS A 148 -0.33 -10.99 -0.03
CA LYS A 148 -0.81 -12.36 0.21
C LYS A 148 -2.31 -12.55 -0.02
N GLY A 149 -2.84 -11.96 -1.10
CA GLY A 149 -4.25 -12.01 -1.47
C GLY A 149 -5.21 -11.30 -0.51
N ASN A 150 -4.70 -10.36 0.31
CA ASN A 150 -5.52 -9.38 0.99
C ASN A 150 -5.30 -8.00 0.38
N LEU A 151 -6.36 -7.21 0.37
CA LEU A 151 -6.34 -5.81 -0.02
C LEU A 151 -6.18 -4.95 1.24
N TYR A 152 -5.17 -4.09 1.26
CA TYR A 152 -4.94 -3.13 2.33
C TYR A 152 -5.32 -1.74 1.84
N ILE A 153 -6.18 -1.05 2.58
CA ILE A 153 -6.52 0.36 2.37
C ILE A 153 -6.01 1.10 3.60
N ARG A 154 -4.99 1.94 3.45
CA ARG A 154 -4.31 2.61 4.57
C ARG A 154 -4.34 4.11 4.42
N TYR A 155 -4.45 4.77 5.56
CA TYR A 155 -4.36 6.22 5.70
C TYR A 155 -3.21 6.55 6.64
N ALA A 156 -2.25 7.33 6.14
CA ALA A 156 -1.16 7.85 6.95
C ALA A 156 -1.39 9.33 7.23
N HIS A 157 -1.39 9.72 8.51
CA HIS A 157 -1.58 11.11 8.95
C HIS A 157 -0.31 11.66 9.63
N GLY A 158 0.85 11.21 9.14
CA GLY A 158 2.17 11.63 9.61
C GLY A 158 2.33 11.48 11.12
N ARG A 159 2.57 12.60 11.80
CA ARG A 159 2.80 12.63 13.26
C ARG A 159 1.56 12.32 14.11
N TYR A 160 0.39 12.20 13.50
CA TYR A 160 -0.86 11.84 14.17
C TYR A 160 -1.17 10.35 14.08
N GLY A 161 -0.34 9.58 13.37
CA GLY A 161 -0.44 8.14 13.27
C GLY A 161 -1.08 7.68 11.97
N TYR A 162 -1.81 6.56 12.03
CA TYR A 162 -2.36 5.89 10.85
C TYR A 162 -3.58 5.04 11.19
N TRP A 163 -4.32 4.64 10.16
CA TRP A 163 -5.26 3.53 10.24
C TRP A 163 -5.28 2.73 8.94
N SER A 164 -5.62 1.45 9.03
CA SER A 164 -5.52 0.48 7.95
C SER A 164 -6.67 -0.51 8.03
N TYR A 165 -7.34 -0.71 6.90
CA TYR A 165 -8.38 -1.72 6.72
C TYR A 165 -7.82 -2.87 5.90
N THR A 166 -8.04 -4.10 6.36
CA THR A 166 -7.66 -5.31 5.65
C THR A 166 -8.90 -5.99 5.12
N PHE A 167 -8.99 -6.11 3.80
CA PHE A 167 -10.08 -6.80 3.11
C PHE A 167 -9.59 -8.10 2.47
N ARG A 168 -10.50 -9.05 2.34
CA ARG A 168 -10.26 -10.30 1.61
C ARG A 168 -11.41 -10.59 0.68
N PHE A 169 -11.10 -11.07 -0.52
CA PHE A 169 -12.13 -11.55 -1.43
C PHE A 169 -12.78 -12.84 -0.92
N GLN A 170 -14.08 -12.80 -0.66
CA GLN A 170 -14.91 -13.93 -0.26
C GLN A 170 -16.39 -13.58 -0.49
N ASN A 171 -17.23 -14.59 -0.69
CA ASN A 171 -18.68 -14.38 -0.93
C ASN A 171 -18.99 -13.37 -2.05
N SER A 172 -18.16 -13.36 -3.10
CA SER A 172 -18.26 -12.46 -4.26
C SER A 172 -18.00 -10.98 -3.99
N ASP A 173 -17.37 -10.64 -2.86
CA ASP A 173 -16.96 -9.26 -2.54
C ASP A 173 -15.64 -9.25 -1.75
N PHE A 174 -15.11 -8.07 -1.47
CA PHE A 174 -14.04 -7.86 -0.51
C PHE A 174 -14.65 -7.55 0.85
N GLU A 175 -14.59 -8.52 1.77
CA GLU A 175 -15.11 -8.38 3.13
C GLU A 175 -14.01 -7.89 4.08
N LEU A 176 -14.35 -6.96 4.99
CA LEU A 176 -13.45 -6.40 5.98
C LEU A 176 -13.11 -7.45 7.04
N ILE A 177 -11.86 -7.89 7.10
CA ILE A 177 -11.40 -8.93 8.02
C ILE A 177 -10.50 -8.42 9.15
N GLY A 178 -9.95 -7.21 9.02
CA GLY A 178 -9.15 -6.59 10.07
C GLY A 178 -9.07 -5.07 9.97
N TYR A 179 -8.76 -4.45 11.11
CA TYR A 179 -8.54 -3.01 11.23
C TYR A 179 -7.39 -2.78 12.21
N ASP A 180 -6.43 -1.93 11.84
CA ASP A 180 -5.30 -1.56 12.68
C ASP A 180 -5.16 -0.04 12.66
N ALA A 181 -4.95 0.58 13.82
CA ALA A 181 -4.77 2.02 13.94
C ALA A 181 -3.79 2.39 15.04
N SER A 182 -3.14 3.54 14.86
CA SER A 182 -2.23 4.16 15.81
C SER A 182 -2.61 5.63 15.94
N ASP A 183 -2.89 6.07 17.16
CA ASP A 183 -3.02 7.48 17.51
C ASP A 183 -1.69 7.96 18.10
N ASN A 184 -1.12 8.99 17.48
CA ASN A 184 0.20 9.50 17.84
C ASN A 184 0.14 10.99 18.16
N PHE A 185 1.07 11.44 19.00
CA PHE A 185 1.40 12.84 19.16
C PHE A 185 2.90 13.05 18.90
N GLY A 186 3.24 13.40 17.67
CA GLY A 186 4.66 13.54 17.32
C GLY A 186 5.32 12.16 17.24
N PRO A 187 6.46 11.95 17.91
CA PRO A 187 7.11 10.65 17.98
C PRO A 187 6.45 9.69 18.97
N VAL A 188 5.54 10.18 19.82
CA VAL A 188 4.91 9.39 20.89
C VAL A 188 3.68 8.67 20.36
N VAL A 189 3.62 7.36 20.55
CA VAL A 189 2.40 6.58 20.31
C VAL A 189 1.53 6.61 21.57
N ASN A 190 0.32 7.15 21.47
CA ASN A 190 -0.61 7.25 22.59
C ASN A 190 -1.42 5.95 22.72
N THR A 191 -2.00 5.50 21.62
CA THR A 191 -2.87 4.32 21.58
C THR A 191 -2.68 3.55 20.29
N GLU A 192 -2.63 2.22 20.39
CA GLU A 192 -2.76 1.32 19.24
C GLU A 192 -4.04 0.49 19.38
N VAL A 193 -4.75 0.31 18.28
CA VAL A 193 -5.92 -0.57 18.18
C VAL A 193 -5.70 -1.59 17.09
N SER A 194 -5.98 -2.86 17.37
CA SER A 194 -6.01 -3.93 16.38
C SER A 194 -7.26 -4.77 16.54
N ILE A 195 -8.03 -4.92 15.47
CA ILE A 195 -9.28 -5.67 15.43
C ILE A 195 -9.16 -6.78 14.39
N ASN A 196 -9.51 -7.99 14.81
CA ASN A 196 -9.65 -9.13 13.92
C ASN A 196 -11.11 -9.58 13.92
N TYR A 197 -11.85 -9.21 12.87
CA TYR A 197 -13.29 -9.46 12.77
C TYR A 197 -13.62 -10.96 12.64
N LEU A 198 -12.71 -11.76 12.08
CA LEU A 198 -12.87 -13.22 11.98
C LEU A 198 -12.86 -13.90 13.35
N THR A 199 -11.97 -13.45 14.25
CA THR A 199 -11.87 -13.97 15.62
C THR A 199 -12.73 -13.19 16.62
N LYS A 200 -13.32 -12.08 16.19
CA LYS A 200 -14.11 -11.14 17.01
C LYS A 200 -13.35 -10.62 18.22
N LYS A 201 -12.06 -10.33 18.02
CA LYS A 201 -11.16 -9.83 19.07
C LYS A 201 -10.67 -8.43 18.72
N LYS A 202 -10.65 -7.57 19.72
CA LYS A 202 -10.03 -6.25 19.71
C LYS A 202 -8.93 -6.22 20.78
N LEU A 203 -7.75 -5.78 20.39
CA LEU A 203 -6.64 -5.40 21.26
C LEU A 203 -6.54 -3.89 21.26
N THR A 204 -6.51 -3.29 22.44
CA THR A 204 -6.14 -1.88 22.62
C THR A 204 -4.88 -1.82 23.48
N LYS A 205 -3.89 -1.05 23.05
CA LYS A 205 -2.71 -0.72 23.84
C LYS A 205 -2.72 0.76 24.16
N GLU A 206 -2.71 1.11 25.43
CA GLU A 206 -2.69 2.50 25.90
C GLU A 206 -1.34 2.81 26.54
N ASN A 207 -0.67 3.87 26.10
CA ASN A 207 0.58 4.32 26.70
C ASN A 207 0.31 4.89 28.11
N THR A 208 1.01 4.34 29.09
CA THR A 208 0.90 4.72 30.51
C THR A 208 2.05 5.62 30.97
N ASN A 209 3.08 5.80 30.15
CA ASN A 209 4.14 6.77 30.40
C ASN A 209 3.68 8.16 29.93
N THR A 210 3.14 8.96 30.85
CA THR A 210 2.64 10.31 30.55
C THR A 210 3.73 11.31 30.20
N ASN A 211 5.00 10.95 30.40
CA ASN A 211 6.16 11.80 30.10
C ASN A 211 6.98 11.26 28.93
N ALA A 212 6.40 10.35 28.13
CA ALA A 212 7.09 9.80 26.97
C ALA A 212 7.51 10.90 25.99
N GLU A 213 8.73 10.79 25.47
CA GLU A 213 9.27 11.68 24.43
C GLU A 213 9.47 10.96 23.09
N GLY A 214 9.20 9.65 23.06
CA GLY A 214 9.24 8.80 21.88
C GLY A 214 10.24 7.66 22.03
N GLY A 215 9.77 6.43 21.82
CA GLY A 215 10.58 5.21 21.99
C GLY A 215 10.72 4.73 23.44
N ASP A 216 10.16 5.46 24.41
CA ASP A 216 10.10 5.14 25.83
C ASP A 216 8.65 4.89 26.32
N GLU A 217 7.72 4.63 25.41
CA GLU A 217 6.33 4.29 25.71
C GLU A 217 6.22 2.98 26.50
N VAL A 218 5.28 2.96 27.45
CA VAL A 218 4.98 1.76 28.25
C VAL A 218 3.51 1.45 28.10
N PHE A 219 3.19 0.39 27.36
CA PHE A 219 1.81 0.05 27.04
C PHE A 219 1.15 -0.84 28.09
N LYS A 220 -0.08 -0.48 28.43
CA LYS A 220 -1.04 -1.38 29.06
C LYS A 220 -1.96 -1.94 27.98
N GLU A 221 -2.05 -3.26 27.92
CA GLU A 221 -2.90 -3.95 26.95
C GLU A 221 -4.27 -4.29 27.54
N SER A 222 -5.31 -4.20 26.71
CA SER A 222 -6.64 -4.68 27.01
C SER A 222 -7.21 -5.45 25.83
N MET A 223 -7.83 -6.59 26.13
CA MET A 223 -8.45 -7.47 25.14
C MET A 223 -9.96 -7.47 25.34
N GLN A 224 -10.70 -7.26 24.25
CA GLN A 224 -12.15 -7.27 24.23
C GLN A 224 -12.66 -8.23 23.16
N LYS A 225 -13.78 -8.92 23.47
CA LYS A 225 -14.57 -9.60 22.45
C LYS A 225 -15.58 -8.61 21.88
N ILE A 226 -15.65 -8.51 20.56
CA ILE A 226 -16.60 -7.64 19.86
C ILE A 226 -17.76 -8.45 19.29
N GLU A 227 -18.87 -7.77 19.05
CA GLU A 227 -19.97 -8.31 18.26
C GLU A 227 -19.68 -8.04 16.78
N VAL A 228 -19.86 -9.08 15.97
CA VAL A 228 -19.71 -9.05 14.51
C VAL A 228 -20.83 -9.92 13.97
N GLN A 229 -21.90 -9.32 13.46
CA GLN A 229 -23.01 -10.06 12.86
C GLN A 229 -22.66 -10.49 11.43
N GLN A 230 -22.12 -9.56 10.66
CA GLN A 230 -21.67 -9.78 9.28
C GLN A 230 -20.40 -8.97 9.01
N LEU A 231 -19.57 -9.45 8.09
CA LEU A 231 -18.41 -8.67 7.65
C LEU A 231 -18.89 -7.63 6.65
N MET A 232 -18.46 -6.39 6.87
CA MET A 232 -18.74 -5.29 5.98
C MET A 232 -18.09 -5.52 4.62
N LYS A 233 -18.85 -5.29 3.54
CA LYS A 233 -18.35 -5.42 2.18
C LYS A 233 -17.83 -4.10 1.68
N LEU A 234 -16.73 -4.13 0.92
CA LEU A 234 -16.15 -2.94 0.31
C LEU A 234 -17.14 -2.23 -0.64
N SER A 235 -17.99 -2.98 -1.34
CA SER A 235 -19.03 -2.41 -2.20
C SER A 235 -20.12 -1.63 -1.44
N ASP A 236 -20.35 -1.96 -0.17
CA ASP A 236 -21.40 -1.38 0.67
C ASP A 236 -20.90 -0.17 1.50
N ILE A 237 -19.59 0.13 1.50
CA ILE A 237 -19.03 1.27 2.24
C ILE A 237 -19.34 2.58 1.51
N GLU A 238 -20.20 3.41 2.08
CA GLU A 238 -20.53 4.71 1.49
C GLU A 238 -19.37 5.72 1.61
N ASP A 239 -18.75 5.77 2.79
CA ASP A 239 -17.68 6.71 3.12
C ASP A 239 -16.73 6.11 4.16
N PHE A 240 -15.42 6.09 3.87
CA PHE A 240 -14.41 5.65 4.82
C PHE A 240 -14.22 6.63 5.99
N ASP A 241 -14.48 7.93 5.81
CA ASP A 241 -14.28 8.93 6.87
C ASP A 241 -15.30 8.79 8.01
N GLY A 242 -16.48 8.24 7.70
CA GLY A 242 -17.57 7.99 8.66
C GLY A 242 -17.66 6.53 9.13
N LEU A 243 -16.65 5.70 8.83
CA LEU A 243 -16.75 4.26 9.05
C LEU A 243 -16.60 3.89 10.53
N GLU A 244 -17.69 3.41 11.13
CA GLU A 244 -17.65 2.86 12.49
C GLU A 244 -17.05 1.45 12.49
N VAL A 245 -15.90 1.30 13.15
CA VAL A 245 -15.12 0.04 13.19
C VAL A 245 -15.45 -0.85 14.39
N ASP A 246 -16.10 -0.28 15.41
CA ASP A 246 -16.52 -0.96 16.63
C ASP A 246 -18.03 -1.28 16.57
N GLY A 247 -18.40 -2.54 16.32
CA GLY A 247 -19.79 -3.02 16.39
C GLY A 247 -20.45 -3.29 15.04
N MET A 248 -19.94 -4.28 14.30
CA MET A 248 -20.48 -4.75 13.01
C MET A 248 -21.44 -5.95 13.15
#